data_AF-A0AAD1UDR0-F1
#
_entry.id   AF-A0AAD1UDR0-F1
#
_cell.length_a   1.000
_cell.length_b   1.000
_cell.length_c   1.000
_cell.angle_alpha   90.00
_cell.angle_beta   90.00
_cell.angle_gamma   90.00
#
_symmetry.space_group_name_H-M   'P 1'
#
loop_
_entity.id
_entity.type
_entity.pdbx_description
1 polymer ?
#
loop_
_entity_poly.entity_id
_entity_poly.type
_entity_poly.pdbx_seq_one_letter_code
_entity_poly.pdbx_strand_id
1 'polypeptide(L)'
;MSDGDNDPVRFWKQEQRRREDNPYVSNKLWKQTWEDMNSIKSDKHPKELYTECISNNAYWRFYTSGNNLTVDDLAMALCKNQGCDLNYCGLIKKSIPSDWRGSSDCSHEYKEFQSCIARERRTWLGNKPDMSMYDYIQMRYEKDKKENKHKPVFEMELKEEGTTQTDELQKAKRSLEHGYM
;
A
#
# COMPACT_ATOMS: atom_id res chain seq x y z
N MET A 1 -14.08 37.72 -38.71
CA MET A 1 -13.71 36.73 -37.68
C MET A 1 -12.58 35.94 -38.29
N SER A 2 -11.36 36.14 -37.79
CA SER A 2 -10.13 35.69 -38.44
C SER A 2 -9.72 34.34 -37.87
N ASP A 3 -9.64 33.32 -38.73
CA ASP A 3 -9.14 31.97 -38.45
C ASP A 3 -7.61 32.01 -38.22
N GLY A 4 -7.19 32.53 -37.07
CA GLY A 4 -5.78 32.80 -36.74
C GLY A 4 -5.14 31.91 -35.69
N ASP A 5 -5.82 30.88 -35.19
CA ASP A 5 -5.40 30.15 -33.98
C ASP A 5 -5.25 28.62 -34.18
N ASN A 6 -4.65 28.20 -35.30
CA ASN A 6 -4.21 26.80 -35.48
C ASN A 6 -2.90 26.72 -36.28
N ASP A 7 -1.88 27.51 -35.90
CA ASP A 7 -0.52 27.28 -36.38
C ASP A 7 0.17 26.25 -35.46
N PRO A 8 0.33 24.99 -35.91
CA PRO A 8 0.97 23.95 -35.11
C PRO A 8 2.43 24.29 -34.75
N VAL A 9 3.12 25.11 -35.55
CA VAL A 9 4.50 25.53 -35.26
C VAL A 9 4.53 26.47 -34.04
N ARG A 10 3.53 27.35 -33.93
CA ARG A 10 3.39 28.27 -32.80
C ARG A 10 3.05 27.50 -31.52
N PHE A 11 2.15 26.53 -31.61
CA PHE A 11 1.82 25.62 -30.50
C PHE A 11 3.06 24.85 -30.01
N TRP A 12 3.82 24.24 -30.92
CA TRP A 12 5.04 23.48 -30.55
C TRP A 12 6.13 24.35 -29.92
N LYS A 13 6.35 25.57 -30.42
CA LYS A 13 7.29 26.52 -29.81
C LYS A 13 6.85 26.96 -28.41
N GLN A 14 5.56 27.11 -28.19
CA GLN A 14 5.00 27.50 -26.89
C GLN A 14 5.09 26.34 -25.88
N GLU A 15 4.86 25.11 -26.32
CA GLU A 15 5.01 23.91 -25.50
C GLU A 15 6.48 23.60 -25.17
N GLN A 16 7.42 23.85 -26.09
CA GLN A 16 8.86 23.79 -25.80
C GLN A 16 9.24 24.76 -24.68
N ARG A 17 8.82 26.02 -24.76
CA ARG A 17 9.08 27.00 -23.69
C ARG A 17 8.44 26.60 -22.37
N ARG A 18 7.22 26.07 -22.39
CA ARG A 18 6.55 25.53 -21.18
C ARG A 18 7.31 24.39 -20.52
N ARG A 19 8.01 23.57 -21.32
CA ARG A 19 8.87 22.49 -20.84
C ARG A 19 10.22 22.98 -20.33
N GLU A 20 10.80 23.99 -20.98
CA GLU A 20 12.08 24.62 -20.57
C GLU A 20 11.92 25.45 -19.29
N ASP A 21 10.80 26.16 -19.14
CA ASP A 21 10.45 26.95 -17.94
C ASP A 21 9.90 26.08 -16.80
N ASN A 22 9.75 24.76 -17.01
CA ASN A 22 9.31 23.86 -15.96
C ASN A 22 10.45 23.66 -14.94
N PRO A 23 10.29 24.09 -13.67
CA PRO A 23 11.34 23.97 -12.65
C PRO A 23 11.74 22.52 -12.35
N TYR A 24 10.91 21.54 -12.72
CA TYR A 24 11.23 20.11 -12.63
C TYR A 24 12.16 19.60 -13.73
N VAL A 25 12.34 20.36 -14.82
CA VAL A 25 13.17 19.98 -15.99
C VAL A 25 14.48 20.78 -16.06
N SER A 26 14.45 22.06 -15.68
CA SER A 26 15.62 22.95 -15.78
C SER A 26 16.61 22.82 -14.61
N ASN A 27 16.13 22.41 -13.43
CA ASN A 27 16.98 22.27 -12.26
C ASN A 27 17.62 20.88 -12.21
N LYS A 28 18.96 20.85 -12.34
CA LYS A 28 19.78 19.63 -12.29
C LYS A 28 19.50 18.78 -11.03
N LEU A 29 19.26 19.41 -9.88
CA LEU A 29 18.93 18.70 -8.64
C LEU A 29 17.57 18.01 -8.72
N TRP A 30 16.55 18.68 -9.27
CA TRP A 30 15.22 18.10 -9.44
C TRP A 30 15.23 16.97 -10.48
N LYS A 31 15.99 17.12 -11.56
CA LYS A 31 16.19 16.06 -12.55
C LYS A 31 16.85 14.83 -11.94
N GLN A 32 17.93 15.01 -11.18
CA GLN A 32 18.60 13.91 -10.47
C GLN A 32 17.65 13.26 -9.45
N THR A 33 16.94 14.06 -8.66
CA THR A 33 15.96 13.56 -7.68
C THR A 33 14.86 12.74 -8.36
N TRP A 34 14.41 13.15 -9.55
CA TRP A 34 13.41 12.43 -10.33
C TRP A 34 13.96 11.12 -10.91
N GLU A 35 15.18 11.13 -11.44
CA GLU A 35 15.88 9.94 -11.93
C GLU A 35 16.13 8.94 -10.79
N ASP A 36 16.61 9.41 -9.64
CA ASP A 36 16.81 8.60 -8.43
C ASP A 36 15.49 8.01 -7.93
N MET A 37 14.42 8.83 -7.88
CA MET A 37 13.10 8.38 -7.48
C MET A 37 12.56 7.30 -8.43
N ASN A 38 12.73 7.48 -9.75
CA ASN A 38 12.30 6.48 -10.73
C ASN A 38 13.16 5.22 -10.70
N SER A 39 14.46 5.32 -10.38
CA SER A 39 15.33 4.16 -10.23
C SER A 39 14.92 3.26 -9.05
N ILE A 40 14.26 3.84 -8.05
CA ILE A 40 13.75 3.15 -6.85
C ILE A 40 12.29 2.71 -7.05
N LYS A 41 11.59 3.30 -8.03
CA LYS A 41 10.18 2.99 -8.28
C LYS A 41 10.08 1.59 -8.88
N SER A 42 9.51 0.68 -8.10
CA SER A 42 9.11 -0.62 -8.64
C SER A 42 8.07 -0.42 -9.74
N ASP A 43 8.20 -1.13 -10.86
CA ASP A 43 7.20 -1.17 -11.94
C ASP A 43 5.86 -1.78 -11.49
N LYS A 44 5.83 -2.39 -10.29
CA LYS A 44 4.65 -3.05 -9.74
C LYS A 44 3.61 -2.03 -9.26
N HIS A 45 2.34 -2.38 -9.44
CA HIS A 45 1.22 -1.58 -8.94
C HIS A 45 1.26 -1.49 -7.40
N PRO A 46 0.92 -0.35 -6.76
CA PRO A 46 0.95 -0.22 -5.29
C PRO A 46 0.16 -1.31 -4.55
N LYS A 47 -0.98 -1.75 -5.10
CA LYS A 47 -1.75 -2.87 -4.54
C LYS A 47 -0.97 -4.19 -4.57
N GLU A 48 -0.22 -4.46 -5.63
CA GLU A 48 0.61 -5.67 -5.74
C GLU A 48 1.72 -5.64 -4.69
N LEU A 49 2.41 -4.50 -4.55
CA LEU A 49 3.42 -4.30 -3.52
C LEU A 49 2.87 -4.47 -2.10
N TYR A 50 1.64 -4.01 -1.86
CA TYR A 50 0.95 -4.23 -0.59
C TYR A 50 0.69 -5.71 -0.35
N THR A 51 0.12 -6.43 -1.33
CA THR A 51 -0.13 -7.88 -1.20
C THR A 51 1.15 -8.68 -0.96
N GLU A 52 2.24 -8.29 -1.62
CA GLU A 52 3.55 -8.90 -1.41
C GLU A 52 4.09 -8.62 0.00
N CYS A 53 3.92 -7.40 0.50
CA CYS A 53 4.36 -7.00 1.85
C CYS A 53 3.63 -7.78 2.95
N ILE A 54 2.30 -7.86 2.88
CA ILE A 54 1.51 -8.59 3.87
C ILE A 54 1.72 -10.11 3.77
N SER A 55 2.06 -10.62 2.58
CA SER A 55 2.37 -12.04 2.40
C SER A 55 3.53 -12.47 3.30
N ASN A 56 3.40 -13.64 3.92
CA ASN A 56 4.50 -14.22 4.72
C ASN A 56 5.50 -14.92 3.78
N ASN A 57 6.23 -14.12 3.02
CA ASN A 57 7.22 -14.57 2.03
C ASN A 57 8.43 -15.24 2.70
N ALA A 58 9.23 -15.95 1.89
CA ALA A 58 10.41 -16.68 2.39
C ALA A 58 11.45 -15.73 3.01
N TYR A 59 11.55 -14.50 2.50
CA TYR A 59 12.46 -13.48 3.01
C TYR A 59 12.15 -13.14 4.47
N TRP A 60 10.87 -12.89 4.82
CA TRP A 60 10.47 -12.58 6.20
C TRP A 60 10.74 -13.75 7.15
N ARG A 61 10.53 -14.99 6.71
CA ARG A 61 10.85 -16.19 7.50
C ARG A 61 12.36 -16.29 7.74
N PHE A 62 13.16 -16.05 6.72
CA PHE A 62 14.61 -16.06 6.84
C PHE A 62 15.11 -14.95 7.77
N TYR A 63 14.63 -13.72 7.56
CA TYR A 63 14.98 -12.57 8.39
C TYR A 63 14.64 -12.80 9.87
N THR A 64 13.44 -13.31 10.15
CA THR A 64 13.01 -13.62 11.53
C THR A 64 13.72 -14.85 12.13
N SER A 65 14.34 -15.71 11.32
CA SER A 65 15.13 -16.85 11.81
C SER A 65 16.59 -16.51 12.13
N GLY A 66 17.02 -15.27 11.87
CA GLY A 66 18.41 -14.85 12.10
C GLY A 66 18.79 -14.87 13.58
N ASN A 67 20.01 -15.33 13.90
CA ASN A 67 20.48 -15.43 15.30
C ASN A 67 20.71 -14.07 16.00
N ASN A 68 20.74 -12.97 15.24
CA ASN A 68 21.05 -11.63 15.72
C ASN A 68 19.85 -10.68 15.66
N LEU A 69 18.64 -11.17 15.98
CA LEU A 69 17.46 -10.31 16.07
C LEU A 69 17.60 -9.33 17.24
N THR A 70 17.46 -8.05 16.94
CA THR A 70 17.28 -7.02 17.96
C THR A 70 15.81 -6.94 18.39
N VAL A 71 15.56 -6.27 19.51
CA VAL A 71 14.19 -5.99 19.98
C VAL A 71 13.43 -5.10 18.97
N ASP A 72 14.16 -4.28 18.21
CA ASP A 72 13.55 -3.42 17.19
C ASP A 72 13.17 -4.24 15.96
N ASP A 73 14.02 -5.18 15.53
CA ASP A 73 13.70 -6.13 14.45
C ASP A 73 12.49 -7.00 14.81
N LEU A 74 12.42 -7.47 16.07
CA LEU A 74 11.29 -8.20 16.63
C LEU A 74 9.99 -7.39 16.50
N ALA A 75 10.00 -6.14 16.98
CA ALA A 75 8.83 -5.27 16.93
C ALA A 75 8.42 -4.97 15.49
N MET A 76 9.40 -4.72 14.60
CA MET A 76 9.15 -4.52 13.17
C MET A 76 8.52 -5.74 12.51
N ALA A 77 9.00 -6.95 12.81
CA ALA A 77 8.43 -8.18 12.27
C ALA A 77 6.97 -8.36 12.72
N LEU A 78 6.66 -8.09 13.99
CA LEU A 78 5.30 -8.21 14.52
C LEU A 78 4.35 -7.13 13.99
N CYS A 79 4.85 -5.92 13.80
CA CYS A 79 4.10 -4.76 13.30
C CYS A 79 4.18 -4.62 11.77
N LYS A 80 4.56 -5.70 11.07
CA LYS A 80 4.76 -5.71 9.62
C LYS A 80 3.54 -5.17 8.87
N ASN A 81 2.33 -5.56 9.28
CA ASN A 81 1.12 -5.21 8.55
C ASN A 81 0.80 -3.71 8.62
N GLN A 82 0.94 -3.09 9.80
CA GLN A 82 0.85 -1.64 9.94
C GLN A 82 1.95 -0.93 9.14
N GLY A 83 3.15 -1.53 9.08
CA GLY A 83 4.22 -1.05 8.20
C GLY A 83 3.87 -1.13 6.71
N CYS A 84 3.20 -2.19 6.28
CA CYS A 84 2.69 -2.34 4.92
C CYS A 84 1.59 -1.32 4.61
N ASP A 85 0.68 -1.05 5.54
CA ASP A 85 -0.38 -0.04 5.40
C ASP A 85 0.22 1.36 5.24
N LEU A 86 1.19 1.71 6.09
CA LEU A 86 1.93 2.97 6.00
C LEU A 86 2.69 3.10 4.67
N ASN A 87 3.35 2.03 4.22
CA ASN A 87 4.05 2.01 2.95
C ASN A 87 3.09 2.18 1.76
N TYR A 88 1.96 1.48 1.79
CA TYR A 88 0.91 1.60 0.77
C TYR A 88 0.34 3.02 0.69
N CYS A 89 0.04 3.64 1.83
CA CYS A 89 -0.38 5.03 1.89
C CYS A 89 0.66 5.97 1.26
N GLY A 90 1.95 5.75 1.56
CA GLY A 90 3.05 6.50 0.94
C GLY A 90 3.16 6.29 -0.57
N LEU A 91 2.90 5.08 -1.06
CA LEU A 91 2.94 4.75 -2.49
C LEU A 91 1.77 5.38 -3.26
N ILE A 92 0.55 5.41 -2.70
CA ILE A 92 -0.60 6.10 -3.32
C ILE A 92 -0.30 7.60 -3.47
N LYS A 93 0.32 8.23 -2.47
CA LYS A 93 0.70 9.64 -2.59
C LYS A 93 1.77 9.92 -3.64
N LYS A 94 2.60 8.93 -3.95
CA LYS A 94 3.59 8.98 -5.04
C LYS A 94 3.00 8.57 -6.41
N SER A 95 1.76 8.07 -6.45
CA SER A 95 1.06 7.71 -7.68
C SER A 95 0.31 8.92 -8.27
N ILE A 96 -0.62 8.68 -9.18
CA ILE A 96 -1.25 9.71 -10.02
C ILE A 96 -2.12 10.63 -9.13
N PRO A 97 -2.14 11.96 -9.38
CA PRO A 97 -2.98 12.90 -8.64
C PRO A 97 -4.48 12.59 -8.53
N SER A 98 -5.02 11.76 -9.41
CA SER A 98 -6.37 11.22 -9.29
C SER A 98 -6.55 10.31 -8.07
N ASP A 99 -5.53 9.55 -7.71
CA ASP A 99 -5.61 8.46 -6.73
C ASP A 99 -5.54 8.97 -5.28
N TRP A 100 -4.98 10.17 -5.07
CA TRP A 100 -4.81 10.77 -3.75
C TRP A 100 -5.76 11.95 -3.45
N ARG A 101 -6.64 12.35 -4.38
CA ARG A 101 -7.67 13.36 -4.09
C ARG A 101 -8.64 12.82 -3.03
N GLY A 102 -8.49 13.31 -1.79
CA GLY A 102 -9.25 12.84 -0.63
C GLY A 102 -8.61 11.69 0.16
N SER A 103 -7.38 11.27 -0.19
CA SER A 103 -6.67 10.25 0.59
C SER A 103 -6.15 10.81 1.91
N SER A 104 -5.98 9.93 2.91
CA SER A 104 -5.42 10.29 4.21
C SER A 104 -4.02 10.91 4.06
N ASP A 105 -3.61 11.72 5.04
CA ASP A 105 -2.27 12.25 5.10
C ASP A 105 -1.23 11.21 5.59
N CYS A 106 -1.59 9.93 5.65
CA CYS A 106 -0.84 8.83 6.27
C CYS A 106 -0.54 9.02 7.77
N SER A 107 -1.07 10.07 8.41
CA SER A 107 -0.79 10.36 9.82
C SER A 107 -1.42 9.33 10.74
N HIS A 108 -2.53 8.72 10.34
CA HIS A 108 -3.21 7.69 11.11
C HIS A 108 -2.38 6.39 11.09
N GLU A 109 -2.04 5.91 9.91
CA GLU A 109 -1.23 4.72 9.65
C GLU A 109 0.14 4.83 10.32
N TYR A 110 0.75 6.03 10.30
CA TYR A 110 2.00 6.30 11.01
C TYR A 110 1.83 6.17 12.53
N LYS A 111 0.76 6.74 13.10
CA LYS A 111 0.47 6.62 14.54
C LYS A 111 0.21 5.17 14.94
N GLU A 112 -0.54 4.42 14.13
CA GLU A 112 -0.82 3.01 14.38
C GLU A 112 0.46 2.16 14.34
N PHE A 113 1.32 2.39 13.35
CA PHE A 113 2.61 1.73 13.25
C PHE A 113 3.50 2.02 14.46
N GLN A 114 3.68 3.30 14.80
CA GLN A 114 4.49 3.71 15.97
C GLN A 114 3.93 3.16 17.28
N SER A 115 2.60 3.17 17.44
CA SER A 115 1.91 2.59 18.60
C SER A 115 2.15 1.08 18.70
N CYS A 116 2.07 0.37 17.57
CA CYS A 116 2.38 -1.05 17.50
C CYS A 116 3.82 -1.33 17.93
N ILE A 117 4.81 -0.64 17.33
CA ILE A 117 6.23 -0.82 17.65
C ILE A 117 6.47 -0.58 19.14
N ALA A 118 5.98 0.54 19.68
CA ALA A 118 6.14 0.86 21.09
C ALA A 118 5.49 -0.19 22.01
N ARG A 119 4.32 -0.73 21.64
CA ARG A 119 3.63 -1.77 22.40
C ARG A 119 4.40 -3.08 22.42
N GLU A 120 4.86 -3.57 21.27
CA GLU A 120 5.56 -4.85 21.21
C GLU A 120 6.94 -4.76 21.91
N ARG A 121 7.66 -3.63 21.76
CA ARG A 121 8.90 -3.36 22.51
C ARG A 121 8.68 -3.42 24.03
N ARG A 122 7.65 -2.73 24.52
CA ARG A 122 7.31 -2.74 25.96
C ARG A 122 6.90 -4.13 26.43
N THR A 123 6.12 -4.86 25.63
CA THR A 123 5.69 -6.23 25.97
C THR A 123 6.90 -7.15 26.13
N TRP A 124 7.84 -7.10 25.18
CA TRP A 124 9.04 -7.92 25.20
C TRP A 124 9.99 -7.56 26.35
N LEU A 125 10.23 -6.26 26.59
CA LEU A 125 11.16 -5.81 27.62
C LEU A 125 10.57 -5.91 29.04
N GLY A 126 9.25 -5.72 29.19
CA GLY A 126 8.57 -5.73 30.47
C GLY A 126 8.25 -7.13 30.98
N ASN A 127 7.90 -8.05 30.08
CA ASN A 127 7.55 -9.43 30.40
C ASN A 127 8.26 -10.38 29.42
N LYS A 128 9.60 -10.38 29.44
CA LYS A 128 10.39 -11.21 28.54
C LYS A 128 9.99 -12.68 28.75
N PRO A 129 9.37 -13.32 27.75
CA PRO A 129 8.96 -14.70 27.87
C PRO A 129 10.20 -15.62 27.85
N ASP A 130 10.08 -16.78 28.50
CA ASP A 130 11.12 -17.81 28.50
C ASP A 130 11.11 -18.60 27.18
N MET A 131 11.36 -17.88 26.08
CA MET A 131 11.43 -18.43 24.72
C MET A 131 12.35 -17.57 23.86
N SER A 132 12.76 -18.11 22.71
CA SER A 132 13.53 -17.34 21.73
C SER A 132 12.67 -16.23 21.10
N MET A 133 13.30 -15.17 20.59
CA MET A 133 12.59 -14.13 19.83
C MET A 133 11.86 -14.72 18.62
N TYR A 134 12.48 -15.68 17.93
CA TYR A 134 11.87 -16.36 16.80
C TYR A 134 10.59 -17.09 17.19
N ASP A 135 10.63 -17.90 18.25
CA ASP A 135 9.46 -18.65 18.72
C ASP A 135 8.33 -17.71 19.13
N TYR A 136 8.67 -16.59 19.77
CA TYR A 136 7.70 -15.56 20.11
C TYR A 136 7.06 -14.95 18.87
N ILE A 137 7.83 -14.62 17.83
CA ILE A 137 7.31 -14.10 16.56
C ILE A 137 6.33 -15.10 15.94
N GLN A 138 6.72 -16.37 15.83
CA GLN A 138 5.86 -17.40 15.25
C GLN A 138 4.57 -17.58 16.05
N MET A 139 4.66 -17.65 17.39
CA MET A 139 3.49 -17.73 18.26
C MET A 139 2.53 -16.54 18.05
N ARG A 140 3.06 -15.31 17.92
CA ARG A 140 2.24 -14.13 17.67
C ARG A 140 1.60 -14.15 16.29
N TYR A 141 2.32 -14.58 15.25
CA TYR A 141 1.73 -14.74 13.91
C TYR A 141 0.60 -15.78 13.88
N GLU A 142 0.76 -16.90 14.57
CA GLU A 142 -0.31 -17.90 14.68
C GLU A 142 -1.53 -17.35 15.42
N LYS A 143 -1.32 -16.59 16.50
CA LYS A 143 -2.38 -15.92 17.24
C LYS A 143 -3.14 -14.93 16.35
N ASP A 144 -2.43 -14.05 15.64
CA ASP A 144 -3.06 -13.06 14.79
C ASP A 144 -3.81 -13.72 13.60
N LYS A 145 -3.28 -14.83 13.08
CA LYS A 145 -3.97 -15.67 12.07
C LYS A 145 -5.29 -16.23 12.61
N LYS A 146 -5.32 -16.71 13.85
CA LYS A 146 -6.54 -17.20 14.52
C LYS A 146 -7.55 -16.07 14.77
N GLU A 147 -7.06 -14.88 15.10
CA GLU A 147 -7.89 -13.70 15.36
C GLU A 147 -8.42 -13.03 14.08
N ASN A 148 -8.08 -13.53 12.88
CA ASN A 148 -8.46 -12.95 11.59
C ASN A 148 -8.11 -11.46 11.46
N LYS A 149 -7.12 -10.97 12.22
CA LYS A 149 -6.68 -9.57 12.17
C LYS A 149 -6.06 -9.19 10.81
N HIS A 150 -5.66 -10.19 10.04
CA HIS A 150 -4.93 -10.04 8.79
C HIS A 150 -5.78 -10.44 7.58
N LYS A 151 -7.06 -10.07 7.55
CA LYS A 151 -7.80 -10.10 6.28
C LYS A 151 -7.24 -8.99 5.39
N PRO A 152 -6.74 -9.29 4.19
CA PRO A 152 -6.32 -8.25 3.26
C PRO A 152 -7.47 -7.26 3.08
N VAL A 153 -7.19 -5.96 3.17
CA VAL A 153 -8.17 -4.90 2.92
C VAL A 153 -8.93 -5.14 1.59
N PHE A 154 -8.23 -5.68 0.59
CA PHE A 154 -8.77 -5.99 -0.74
C PHE A 154 -9.57 -7.30 -0.85
N GLU A 155 -9.47 -8.22 0.11
CA GLU A 155 -10.33 -9.41 0.15
C GLU A 155 -11.74 -9.10 0.64
N MET A 156 -11.93 -7.97 1.34
CA MET A 156 -13.27 -7.48 1.71
C MET A 156 -13.98 -6.86 0.51
N GLU A 157 -13.28 -6.06 -0.31
CA GLU A 157 -13.86 -5.45 -1.52
C GLU A 157 -14.32 -6.52 -2.54
N LEU A 158 -13.52 -7.56 -2.77
CA LEU A 158 -13.88 -8.65 -3.70
C LEU A 158 -15.08 -9.50 -3.22
N LYS A 159 -15.32 -9.58 -1.90
CA LYS A 159 -16.47 -10.31 -1.36
C LYS A 159 -17.76 -9.50 -1.41
N GLU A 160 -17.68 -8.17 -1.28
CA GLU A 160 -18.84 -7.29 -1.37
C GLU A 160 -19.37 -7.12 -2.80
N GLU A 161 -18.49 -7.14 -3.81
CA GLU A 161 -18.89 -7.14 -5.23
C GLU A 161 -19.48 -8.49 -5.68
N GLY A 162 -18.97 -9.60 -5.13
CA GLY A 162 -19.44 -10.94 -5.46
C GLY A 162 -20.85 -11.24 -4.95
N THR A 163 -21.20 -10.79 -3.74
CA THR A 163 -22.53 -11.04 -3.16
C THR A 163 -23.62 -10.19 -3.81
N THR A 164 -23.34 -8.93 -4.14
CA THR A 164 -24.32 -8.04 -4.77
C THR A 164 -24.69 -8.48 -6.20
N GLN A 165 -23.72 -8.89 -7.02
CA GLN A 165 -24.03 -9.40 -8.38
C GLN A 165 -24.78 -10.74 -8.36
N THR A 166 -24.45 -11.66 -7.45
CA THR A 166 -25.17 -12.94 -7.34
C THR A 166 -26.59 -12.78 -6.82
N ASP A 167 -26.80 -11.84 -5.89
CA ASP A 167 -28.13 -11.55 -5.35
C ASP A 167 -29.03 -10.84 -6.37
N GLU A 168 -28.47 -9.95 -7.20
CA GLU A 168 -29.20 -9.34 -8.32
C GLU A 168 -29.55 -10.36 -9.41
N LEU A 169 -28.63 -11.28 -9.75
CA LEU A 169 -28.91 -12.36 -10.70
C LEU A 169 -29.98 -13.33 -10.18
N GLN A 170 -29.93 -13.69 -8.89
CA GLN A 170 -30.97 -14.54 -8.28
C GLN A 170 -32.33 -13.84 -8.22
N LYS A 171 -32.35 -12.53 -7.94
CA LYS A 171 -33.57 -11.73 -7.92
C LYS A 171 -34.18 -11.61 -9.32
N ALA A 172 -33.37 -11.36 -10.34
CA ALA A 172 -33.81 -11.36 -11.75
C ALA A 172 -34.37 -12.72 -12.20
N LYS A 173 -33.75 -13.82 -11.77
CA LYS A 173 -34.21 -15.18 -12.09
C LYS A 173 -35.57 -15.50 -11.47
N ARG A 174 -35.80 -15.11 -10.20
CA ARG A 174 -37.10 -15.28 -9.53
C ARG A 174 -38.22 -14.43 -10.16
N SER A 175 -37.90 -13.24 -10.64
CA SER A 175 -38.86 -12.36 -11.33
C SER A 175 -39.30 -12.92 -12.69
N LEU A 176 -38.42 -13.64 -13.41
CA LEU A 176 -38.78 -14.31 -14.66
C LEU A 176 -39.68 -15.53 -14.43
N GLU A 177 -39.47 -16.28 -13.35
CA GLU A 177 -40.27 -17.46 -13.01
C GLU A 177 -41.70 -17.10 -12.55
N HIS A 178 -41.90 -15.91 -11.97
CA HIS A 178 -43.23 -15.43 -11.53
C HIS A 178 -44.00 -14.64 -12.61
N GLY A 179 -43.39 -14.32 -13.76
CA GLY A 179 -44.03 -13.65 -14.89
C GLY A 179 -44.65 -14.58 -15.93
N TYR A 180 -44.54 -15.90 -15.73
CA TYR A 180 -45.00 -16.95 -16.65
C TYR A 180 -46.14 -17.82 -16.08
N MET A 181 -46.92 -17.29 -15.13
CA MET A 181 -48.23 -17.84 -14.75
C MET A 181 -49.35 -16.86 -15.07
#